data_AF-A0A2R8YDD0-F1
#
_entry.id   AF-A0A2R8YDD0-F1
#
_cell.length_a   1.000
_cell.length_b   1.000
_cell.length_c   1.000
_cell.angle_alpha   90.00
_cell.angle_beta   90.00
_cell.angle_gamma   90.00
#
_symmetry.space_group_name_H-M   'P 1'
#
loop_
_entity.id
_entity.type
_entity.pdbx_description
1 polymer ?
#
loop_
_entity_poly.entity_id
_entity_poly.type
_entity_poly.pdbx_seq_one_letter_code
_entity_poly.pdbx_strand_id
1 'polypeptide(L)' 'MDVLAEANGTFALNLLKTLGKDNSKNVFFSPMSMSCALAMVYMGAKGNTAAQMAQILSFNK' A
#
# COMPACT_ATOMS: atom_id res chain seq x y z
N MET A 1 -12.72 -12.06 -3.75
CA MET A 1 -11.72 -11.89 -2.67
C MET A 1 -10.30 -11.83 -3.23
N ASP A 2 -10.00 -12.56 -4.31
CA ASP A 2 -8.65 -12.65 -4.88
C ASP A 2 -8.03 -11.31 -5.33
N VAL A 3 -8.82 -10.40 -5.91
CA VAL A 3 -8.33 -9.09 -6.38
C VAL A 3 -7.81 -8.22 -5.22
N LEU A 4 -8.49 -8.21 -4.08
CA LEU A 4 -8.05 -7.45 -2.91
C LEU A 4 -6.80 -8.05 -2.26
N ALA A 5 -6.72 -9.39 -2.22
CA ALA A 5 -5.53 -10.09 -1.75
C ALA A 5 -4.32 -9.80 -2.64
N GLU A 6 -4.50 -9.79 -3.97
CA GLU A 6 -3.46 -9.44 -4.93
C GLU A 6 -3.02 -7.97 -4.79
N ALA A 7 -3.96 -7.04 -4.64
CA ALA A 7 -3.67 -5.63 -4.42
C ALA A 7 -2.84 -5.41 -3.14
N ASN A 8 -3.27 -6.02 -2.02
CA ASN A 8 -2.54 -5.95 -0.76
C ASN A 8 -1.15 -6.60 -0.84
N GLY A 9 -1.03 -7.73 -1.55
CA GLY A 9 0.27 -8.38 -1.81
C GLY A 9 1.20 -7.50 -2.64
N THR A 10 0.68 -6.87 -3.70
CA THR A 10 1.42 -5.94 -4.55
C THR A 10 1.91 -4.73 -3.74
N PHE A 11 1.03 -4.11 -2.97
CA PHE A 11 1.37 -3.02 -2.06
C PHE A 11 2.45 -3.42 -1.05
N ALA A 12 2.31 -4.58 -0.40
CA ALA A 12 3.25 -5.10 0.58
C ALA A 12 4.67 -5.27 0.00
N LEU A 13 4.78 -5.90 -1.17
CA LEU A 13 6.06 -6.14 -1.83
C LEU A 13 6.72 -4.83 -2.29
N ASN A 14 5.94 -3.90 -2.84
CA ASN A 14 6.46 -2.59 -3.26
C ASN A 14 6.94 -1.76 -2.07
N LEU A 15 6.21 -1.79 -0.96
CA LEU A 15 6.60 -1.10 0.26
C LEU A 15 7.85 -1.73 0.87
N LEU A 16 7.94 -3.06 0.94
CA LEU A 16 9.14 -3.76 1.44
C LEU A 16 10.38 -3.39 0.62
N LYS A 17 10.29 -3.38 -0.72
CA LYS A 17 11.39 -2.96 -1.60
C LYS A 17 11.81 -1.51 -1.35
N THR A 18 10.86 -0.64 -0.99
CA THR A 18 11.13 0.78 -0.73
C THR A 18 11.80 0.97 0.62
N LEU A 19 11.30 0.31 1.67
CA LEU A 19 11.85 0.38 3.02
C LEU A 19 13.21 -0.34 3.11
N GLY A 20 13.37 -1.44 2.39
CA GLY A 20 14.59 -2.24 2.31
C GLY A 20 15.61 -1.76 1.30
N LYS A 21 15.54 -0.50 0.83
CA LYS A 21 16.62 0.06 -0.02
C LYS A 21 17.95 0.16 0.73
N ASP A 22 17.88 0.41 2.04
CA ASP A 22 19.02 0.37 2.94
C ASP A 22 19.12 -1.04 3.55
N ASN A 23 20.03 -1.85 3.01
CA ASN A 23 20.25 -3.24 3.44
C ASN A 23 21.07 -3.34 4.75
N SER A 24 21.41 -2.23 5.39
CA SER A 24 22.22 -2.24 6.63
C SER A 24 21.39 -2.49 7.89
N LYS A 25 20.05 -2.49 7.79
CA LYS A 25 19.13 -2.57 8.94
C LYS A 25 17.99 -3.54 8.69
N ASN A 26 17.46 -4.07 9.79
CA ASN A 26 16.25 -4.89 9.75
C ASN A 26 15.02 -4.03 9.44
N VAL A 27 14.13 -4.54 8.60
CA VAL A 27 12.83 -3.94 8.27
C VAL A 27 11.72 -4.88 8.71
N PHE A 28 10.79 -4.37 9.52
CA PHE A 28 9.62 -5.11 9.98
C PHE A 28 8.40 -4.20 9.99
N PHE A 29 7.29 -4.64 9.38
CA PHE A 29 6.04 -3.89 9.32
C PHE A 29 4.84 -4.81 9.07
N SER A 30 3.62 -4.30 9.29
CA SER A 30 2.37 -4.98 8.97
C SER A 30 1.73 -4.37 7.71
N PRO A 31 1.86 -5.00 6.53
CA PRO A 31 1.30 -4.46 5.29
C PRO A 31 -0.22 -4.32 5.35
N MET A 32 -0.91 -5.30 5.94
CA MET A 32 -2.37 -5.30 6.03
C MET A 32 -2.87 -4.14 6.90
N SER A 33 -2.24 -3.90 8.05
CA SER A 33 -2.63 -2.78 8.93
C SER A 33 -2.45 -1.43 8.24
N MET A 34 -1.34 -1.24 7.51
CA MET A 34 -1.09 -0.01 6.76
C MET A 34 -2.09 0.16 5.60
N SER A 35 -2.36 -0.91 4.84
CA SER A 35 -3.35 -0.88 3.76
C SER A 35 -4.75 -0.50 4.28
N CYS A 36 -5.21 -1.11 5.37
CA CYS A 36 -6.49 -0.76 6.00
C CYS A 36 -6.55 0.71 6.42
N ALA A 37 -5.52 1.21 7.09
CA ALA A 37 -5.47 2.60 7.54
C ALA A 37 -5.52 3.57 6.35
N LEU A 38 -4.72 3.31 5.32
CA LEU A 38 -4.67 4.13 4.11
C LEU A 38 -5.95 4.01 3.27
N ALA A 39 -6.62 2.86 3.27
CA ALA A 39 -7.92 2.69 2.63
C ALA A 39 -9.00 3.57 3.28
N MET A 40 -9.02 3.66 4.61
CA MET A 40 -9.92 4.59 5.32
C MET A 40 -9.62 6.04 4.97
N VAL A 41 -8.34 6.42 4.87
CA VAL A 41 -7.95 7.78 4.44
C VAL A 41 -8.34 8.03 2.97
N TYR A 42 -8.18 7.04 2.10
CA TYR A 42 -8.56 7.10 0.69
C TYR A 42 -10.06 7.40 0.52
N MET A 43 -10.94 6.82 1.35
CA MET A 43 -12.37 7.10 1.31
C MET A 43 -12.72 8.57 1.58
N GLY A 44 -11.86 9.33 2.26
CA GLY A 44 -12.02 10.77 2.48
C GLY A 44 -11.29 11.64 1.44
N ALA A 45 -10.42 11.07 0.62
CA ALA A 45 -9.61 11.81 -0.36
C ALA A 45 -10.40 12.13 -1.63
N LYS A 46 -9.97 13.17 -2.37
CA LYS A 46 -10.57 13.57 -3.66
C LYS A 46 -9.49 13.98 -4.66
N GLY A 47 -9.87 14.04 -5.94
CA GLY A 47 -9.02 14.50 -7.03
C GLY A 47 -7.69 13.74 -7.11
N ASN A 48 -6.60 14.48 -7.31
CA ASN A 48 -5.26 13.90 -7.48
C ASN A 48 -4.81 13.08 -6.25
N THR A 49 -5.21 13.49 -5.04
CA THR A 49 -4.86 12.76 -3.81
C THR A 49 -5.47 11.36 -3.81
N ALA A 50 -6.77 11.25 -4.13
CA ALA A 50 -7.43 9.95 -4.22
C ALA A 50 -6.80 9.07 -5.32
N ALA A 51 -6.49 9.66 -6.48
CA ALA A 51 -5.87 8.93 -7.60
C ALA A 51 -4.50 8.36 -7.24
N GLN A 52 -3.63 9.14 -6.60
CA GLN A 52 -2.31 8.68 -6.14
C GLN A 52 -2.42 7.59 -5.07
N MET A 53 -3.37 7.73 -4.14
CA MET A 53 -3.60 6.70 -3.12
C MET A 53 -4.09 5.39 -3.73
N ALA A 54 -5.04 5.44 -4.66
CA ALA A 54 -5.53 4.25 -5.35
C ALA A 54 -4.40 3.55 -6.13
N GLN A 55 -3.51 4.31 -6.77
CA GLN A 55 -2.34 3.77 -7.47
C GLN A 55 -1.40 3.02 -6.52
N ILE A 56 -1.04 3.61 -5.39
CA ILE A 56 -0.10 2.99 -4.45
C ILE A 56 -0.72 1.79 -3.74
N LEU A 57 -2.00 1.87 -3.36
CA LEU A 57 -2.75 0.76 -2.77
C LEU A 57 -3.13 -0.33 -3.79
N SER A 58 -2.83 -0.13 -5.08
CA SER A 58 -3.19 -1.04 -6.17
C SER A 58 -4.70 -1.29 -6.28
N PHE A 59 -5.52 -0.30 -5.91
CA PHE A 59 -6.99 -0.37 -5.98
C PHE A 59 -7.56 0.02 -7.35
N ASN A 60 -6.73 0.58 -8.23
CA ASN A 60 -7.09 1.02 -9.57
C ASN A 60 -6.48 0.14 -10.68
N LYS A 61 -6.17 -1.12 -10.36
CA LYS A 61 -5.88 -2.12 -11.40
C LYS A 61 -7.16 -2.47 -12.15
#